data_AF-A0A1Y2XGA4-F1
#
_entry.id   AF-A0A1Y2XGA4-F1
#
_cell.length_a   1.000
_cell.length_b   1.000
_cell.length_c   1.000
_cell.angle_alpha   90.00
_cell.angle_beta   90.00
_cell.angle_gamma   90.00
#
_symmetry.space_group_name_H-M   'P 1'
#
loop_
_entity.id
_entity.type
_entity.pdbx_description
1 polymer ?
#
loop_
_entity_poly.entity_id
_entity_poly.type
_entity_poly.pdbx_seq_one_letter_code
_entity_poly.pdbx_strand_id
1 'polypeptide(L)'
;MKPRTEKKARNDREDRILDAMEAVRGGAMSMRQAAFEYDVSPSTVSRRLRGSKNHREGAERLQKLPPEQEALLVEWIERESRAGRVLTTRDVIGFVEGLLKIRMGRKGKGKGKGEGEREEKEKRLVGVHWVNRFMRRHPEMDRCGLGEVRGRKGGRGGTRGTRKKM
;
A
#
# COMPACT_ATOMS: atom_id res chain seq x y z
N MET A 1 -36.50 -17.26 0.95
CA MET A 1 -35.25 -16.48 0.96
C MET A 1 -34.09 -17.47 0.95
N LYS A 2 -33.25 -17.47 -0.10
CA LYS A 2 -32.08 -18.36 -0.15
C LYS A 2 -31.05 -17.90 0.88
N PRO A 3 -30.40 -18.81 1.63
CA PRO A 3 -29.48 -18.44 2.70
C PRO A 3 -28.31 -17.61 2.16
N ARG A 4 -27.82 -16.70 3.01
CA ARG A 4 -26.61 -15.91 2.81
C ARG A 4 -25.45 -16.90 2.64
N THR A 5 -24.93 -17.06 1.43
CA THR A 5 -23.89 -18.05 1.11
C THR A 5 -22.61 -17.75 1.90
N GLU A 6 -21.97 -18.79 2.46
CA GLU A 6 -20.74 -18.68 3.27
C GLU A 6 -19.60 -17.95 2.54
N LYS A 7 -19.61 -17.98 1.20
CA LYS A 7 -18.66 -17.28 0.32
C LYS A 7 -18.67 -15.75 0.51
N LYS A 8 -19.75 -15.19 1.07
CA LYS A 8 -19.86 -13.77 1.45
C LYS A 8 -18.96 -13.39 2.64
N ALA A 9 -18.53 -14.35 3.45
CA ALA A 9 -17.73 -14.08 4.66
C ALA A 9 -16.23 -13.84 4.37
N ARG A 10 -15.76 -14.09 3.14
CA ARG A 10 -14.36 -13.82 2.78
C ARG A 10 -14.14 -12.30 2.68
N ASN A 11 -13.28 -11.77 3.55
CA ASN A 11 -13.08 -10.32 3.70
C ASN A 11 -12.32 -9.70 2.51
N ASP A 12 -11.64 -10.51 1.70
CA ASP A 12 -10.96 -10.02 0.50
C ASP A 12 -11.91 -9.97 -0.71
N ARG A 13 -12.11 -8.76 -1.23
CA ARG A 13 -12.95 -8.50 -2.41
C ARG A 13 -12.30 -9.04 -3.70
N GLU A 14 -10.98 -9.03 -3.79
CA GLU A 14 -10.28 -9.50 -4.99
C GLU A 14 -10.39 -11.02 -5.14
N ASP A 15 -10.28 -11.76 -4.04
CA ASP A 15 -10.49 -13.22 -4.03
C ASP A 15 -11.89 -13.58 -4.51
N ARG A 16 -12.92 -12.86 -4.04
CA ARG A 16 -14.30 -13.08 -4.50
C ARG A 16 -14.47 -12.82 -6.00
N ILE A 17 -13.73 -11.87 -6.56
CA ILE A 17 -13.75 -11.59 -8.00
C ILE A 17 -13.05 -12.73 -8.77
N LEU A 18 -11.92 -13.24 -8.26
CA LEU A 18 -11.18 -14.34 -8.90
C LEU A 18 -12.00 -15.64 -8.90
N ASP A 19 -12.58 -16.02 -7.76
CA ASP A 19 -13.45 -17.21 -7.67
C ASP A 19 -14.66 -17.09 -8.61
N ALA A 20 -15.25 -15.89 -8.72
CA ALA A 20 -16.36 -15.64 -9.65
C ALA A 20 -15.93 -15.76 -11.12
N MET A 21 -14.71 -15.33 -11.47
CA MET A 21 -14.18 -15.49 -12.82
C MET A 21 -13.91 -16.96 -13.15
N GLU A 22 -13.35 -17.71 -12.20
CA GLU A 22 -13.04 -19.12 -12.35
C GLU A 22 -14.33 -19.94 -12.57
N ALA A 23 -15.37 -19.70 -11.75
CA ALA A 23 -16.67 -20.35 -11.91
C ALA A 23 -17.31 -20.10 -13.29
N VAL A 24 -17.09 -18.92 -13.87
CA VAL A 24 -17.58 -18.58 -15.22
C VAL A 24 -16.73 -19.21 -16.31
N ARG A 25 -15.40 -19.20 -16.18
CA ARG A 25 -14.47 -19.81 -17.15
C ARG A 25 -14.62 -21.33 -17.20
N GLY A 26 -14.83 -21.97 -16.04
CA GLY A 26 -15.06 -23.41 -15.94
C GLY A 26 -16.46 -23.85 -16.39
N GLY A 27 -17.33 -22.93 -16.83
CA GLY A 27 -18.68 -23.24 -17.29
C GLY A 27 -19.66 -23.67 -16.20
N ALA A 28 -19.25 -23.66 -14.93
CA ALA A 28 -20.08 -24.07 -13.80
C ALA A 28 -21.24 -23.11 -13.52
N MET A 29 -21.07 -21.82 -13.82
CA MET A 29 -22.08 -20.79 -13.58
C MET A 29 -22.11 -19.74 -14.70
N SER A 30 -23.29 -19.19 -14.97
CA SER A 30 -23.40 -17.99 -15.81
C SER A 30 -22.79 -16.76 -15.11
N MET A 31 -22.34 -15.77 -15.88
CA MET A 31 -21.75 -14.54 -15.32
C MET A 31 -22.65 -13.84 -14.29
N ARG A 32 -23.97 -13.78 -14.54
CA ARG A 32 -24.92 -13.17 -13.61
C ARG A 32 -25.08 -14.00 -12.33
N GLN A 33 -25.08 -15.33 -12.45
CA GLN A 33 -25.19 -16.23 -11.31
C GLN A 33 -23.92 -16.19 -10.44
N ALA A 34 -22.74 -16.22 -11.05
CA ALA A 34 -21.48 -16.07 -10.33
C ALA A 34 -21.41 -14.69 -9.64
N ALA A 35 -21.78 -13.61 -10.33
CA ALA A 35 -21.80 -12.28 -9.74
C ALA A 35 -22.68 -12.20 -8.49
N PHE A 36 -23.86 -12.81 -8.52
CA PHE A 36 -24.77 -12.89 -7.37
C PHE A 36 -24.21 -13.76 -6.24
N GLU A 37 -23.72 -14.96 -6.56
CA GLU A 37 -23.21 -15.94 -5.60
C GLU A 37 -22.00 -15.44 -4.81
N TYR A 38 -21.09 -14.73 -5.49
CA TYR A 38 -19.86 -14.18 -4.93
C TYR A 38 -20.01 -12.71 -4.46
N ASP A 39 -21.21 -12.12 -4.55
CA ASP A 39 -21.50 -10.75 -4.12
C ASP A 39 -20.56 -9.71 -4.79
N VAL A 40 -20.38 -9.86 -6.10
CA VAL A 40 -19.57 -8.97 -6.95
C VAL A 40 -20.41 -8.41 -8.09
N SER A 41 -20.04 -7.25 -8.64
CA SER A 41 -20.82 -6.67 -9.74
C SER A 41 -20.59 -7.45 -11.06
N PRO A 42 -21.64 -7.77 -11.84
CA PRO A 42 -21.51 -8.41 -13.15
C PRO A 42 -20.59 -7.64 -14.11
N SER A 43 -20.62 -6.30 -14.05
CA SER A 43 -19.74 -5.45 -14.87
C SER A 43 -18.26 -5.61 -14.48
N THR A 44 -17.98 -5.90 -13.21
CA THR A 44 -16.62 -6.18 -12.72
C THR A 44 -16.13 -7.52 -13.25
N VAL A 45 -16.94 -8.58 -13.14
CA VAL A 45 -16.62 -9.91 -13.67
C VAL A 45 -16.40 -9.85 -15.19
N SER A 46 -17.30 -9.20 -15.93
CA SER A 46 -17.16 -8.99 -17.39
C SER A 46 -15.85 -8.26 -17.75
N ARG A 47 -15.55 -7.17 -17.06
CA ARG A 47 -14.33 -6.39 -17.28
C ARG A 47 -13.06 -7.22 -17.01
N ARG A 48 -13.05 -8.02 -15.95
CA ARG A 48 -11.92 -8.88 -15.61
C ARG A 48 -11.75 -10.06 -16.54
N LEU A 49 -12.85 -10.68 -17.01
CA LEU A 49 -12.80 -11.73 -18.03
C LEU A 49 -12.19 -11.23 -19.35
N ARG A 50 -12.40 -9.95 -19.69
CA ARG A 50 -11.75 -9.26 -20.82
C ARG A 50 -10.28 -8.86 -20.58
N GLY A 51 -9.68 -9.28 -19.46
CA GLY A 51 -8.26 -9.04 -19.17
C GLY A 51 -7.94 -7.71 -18.50
N SER A 52 -8.93 -7.01 -17.92
CA SER A 52 -8.61 -5.85 -17.08
C SER A 52 -7.88 -6.28 -15.81
N LYS A 53 -6.87 -5.51 -15.45
CA LYS A 53 -6.09 -5.69 -14.22
C LYS A 53 -6.89 -5.32 -12.97
N ASN A 54 -6.43 -5.79 -11.81
CA ASN A 54 -6.97 -5.30 -10.54
C ASN A 54 -6.53 -3.86 -10.25
N HIS A 55 -7.15 -3.23 -9.25
CA HIS A 55 -6.83 -1.84 -8.93
C HIS A 55 -5.37 -1.66 -8.50
N ARG A 56 -4.80 -2.64 -7.79
CA ARG A 56 -3.42 -2.61 -7.31
C ARG A 56 -2.42 -2.65 -8.47
N GLU A 57 -2.61 -3.60 -9.37
CA GLU A 57 -1.83 -3.79 -10.61
C GLU A 57 -2.01 -2.61 -11.58
N GLY A 58 -3.23 -2.09 -11.73
CA GLY A 58 -3.49 -0.91 -12.55
C GLY A 58 -2.79 0.34 -12.02
N ALA A 59 -2.62 0.44 -10.71
CA ALA A 59 -1.92 1.53 -10.05
C ALA A 59 -0.40 1.40 -10.07
N GLU A 60 0.18 0.24 -10.43
CA GLU A 60 1.64 0.03 -10.52
C GLU A 60 2.32 1.05 -11.44
N ARG A 61 1.70 1.35 -12.60
CA ARG A 61 2.23 2.35 -13.55
C ARG A 61 2.30 3.76 -12.95
N LEU A 62 1.50 4.06 -11.94
CA LEU A 62 1.45 5.35 -11.27
C LEU A 62 2.41 5.43 -10.07
N GLN A 63 3.06 4.32 -9.71
CA GLN A 63 4.05 4.30 -8.62
C GLN A 63 5.35 4.99 -9.05
N LYS A 64 6.03 5.60 -8.09
CA LYS A 64 7.31 6.30 -8.33
C LYS A 64 8.44 5.34 -8.63
N LEU A 65 8.41 4.16 -8.02
CA LEU A 65 9.30 3.05 -8.28
C LEU A 65 8.48 1.90 -8.90
N PRO A 66 8.99 1.22 -9.94
CA PRO A 66 8.41 -0.03 -10.41
C PRO A 66 8.61 -1.14 -9.36
N PRO A 67 7.81 -2.23 -9.39
CA PRO A 67 7.86 -3.31 -8.41
C PRO A 67 9.26 -3.91 -8.20
N GLU A 68 10.05 -4.03 -9.26
CA GLU A 68 11.44 -4.51 -9.20
C GLU A 68 12.34 -3.60 -8.36
N GLN A 69 12.16 -2.27 -8.46
CA GLN A 69 12.92 -1.31 -7.66
C GLN A 69 12.42 -1.24 -6.22
N GLU A 70 11.12 -1.46 -5.99
CA GLU A 70 10.57 -1.63 -4.65
C GLU A 70 11.14 -2.89 -3.98
N ALA A 71 11.29 -4.01 -4.70
CA ALA A 71 11.92 -5.23 -4.19
C ALA A 71 13.38 -5.04 -3.78
N LEU A 72 14.17 -4.31 -4.57
CA LEU A 72 15.54 -3.94 -4.20
C LEU A 72 15.60 -3.05 -2.95
N LEU A 73 14.63 -2.14 -2.80
CA LEU A 73 14.52 -1.31 -1.61
C LEU A 73 14.20 -2.15 -0.36
N VAL A 74 13.32 -3.14 -0.49
CA VAL A 74 13.03 -4.11 0.58
C VAL A 74 14.30 -4.87 0.98
N GLU A 75 15.01 -5.44 0.00
CA GLU A 75 16.26 -6.19 0.25
C GLU A 75 17.31 -5.32 0.96
N TRP A 76 17.45 -4.06 0.54
CA TRP A 76 18.34 -3.11 1.19
C TRP A 76 17.91 -2.83 2.65
N ILE A 77 16.62 -2.59 2.91
CA ILE A 77 16.10 -2.39 4.27
C ILE A 77 16.36 -3.61 5.15
N GLU A 78 16.14 -4.82 4.64
CA GLU A 78 16.43 -6.06 5.39
C GLU A 78 17.92 -6.20 5.71
N ARG A 79 18.79 -5.91 4.75
CA ARG A 79 20.25 -5.97 4.94
C ARG A 79 20.71 -5.01 6.03
N GLU A 80 20.18 -3.80 6.02
CA GLU A 80 20.45 -2.77 7.02
C GLU A 80 19.92 -3.15 8.41
N SER A 81 18.72 -3.75 8.46
CA SER A 81 18.13 -4.30 9.69
C SER A 81 19.00 -5.42 10.27
N ARG A 82 19.49 -6.37 9.45
CA ARG A 82 20.42 -7.42 9.87
C ARG A 82 21.77 -6.86 10.33
N ALA A 83 22.21 -5.74 9.78
CA ALA A 83 23.40 -5.02 10.21
C ALA A 83 23.19 -4.23 11.52
N GLY A 84 21.99 -4.26 12.11
CA GLY A 84 21.65 -3.57 13.35
C GLY A 84 21.43 -2.07 13.20
N ARG A 85 21.28 -1.55 11.97
CA ARG A 85 20.99 -0.13 11.75
C ARG A 85 19.48 0.13 11.85
N VAL A 86 19.11 1.13 12.65
CA VAL A 86 17.73 1.63 12.69
C VAL A 86 17.57 2.64 11.57
N LEU A 87 16.94 2.22 10.48
CA LEU A 87 16.61 3.11 9.37
C LEU A 87 15.47 4.05 9.75
N THR A 88 15.61 5.32 9.42
CA THR A 88 14.52 6.29 9.56
C THR A 88 13.78 6.45 8.24
N THR A 89 12.55 6.98 8.30
CA THR A 89 11.78 7.39 7.11
C THR A 89 12.59 8.31 6.20
N ARG A 90 13.46 9.15 6.76
CA ARG A 90 14.30 10.07 6.00
C ARG A 90 15.37 9.33 5.18
N ASP A 91 15.95 8.27 5.74
CA ASP A 91 16.98 7.48 5.06
C ASP A 91 16.39 6.73 3.87
N VAL A 92 15.20 6.15 4.05
CA VAL A 92 14.44 5.50 2.97
C VAL A 92 14.10 6.51 1.87
N ILE A 93 13.61 7.70 2.22
CA ILE A 93 13.33 8.76 1.24
C ILE A 93 14.61 9.15 0.49
N GLY A 94 15.72 9.38 1.19
CA GLY A 94 16.99 9.76 0.57
C GLY A 94 17.51 8.72 -0.42
N PHE A 95 17.42 7.44 -0.07
CA PHE A 95 17.80 6.33 -0.97
C PHE A 95 16.91 6.30 -2.23
N VAL A 96 15.59 6.40 -2.06
CA VAL A 96 14.64 6.42 -3.19
C VAL A 96 14.86 7.65 -4.08
N GLU A 97 15.07 8.83 -3.51
CA GLU A 97 15.39 10.03 -4.27
C GLU A 97 16.70 9.88 -5.04
N GLY A 98 17.71 9.22 -4.46
CA GLY A 98 18.94 8.84 -5.16
C GLY A 98 18.68 7.96 -6.36
N LEU A 99 17.91 6.88 -6.20
CA LEU A 99 17.51 6.00 -7.30
C LEU A 99 16.74 6.73 -8.40
N LEU A 100 15.80 7.61 -8.02
CA LEU A 100 15.04 8.43 -8.97
C LEU A 100 15.95 9.41 -9.72
N LYS A 101 16.91 10.04 -9.05
CA LYS A 101 17.90 10.95 -9.69
C LYS A 101 18.79 10.20 -10.68
N ILE A 102 19.24 8.98 -10.35
CA ILE A 102 20.01 8.12 -11.27
C ILE A 102 19.15 7.72 -12.47
N ARG A 103 17.91 7.29 -12.25
CA ARG A 103 16.97 6.86 -13.30
C ARG A 103 16.55 7.99 -14.24
N MET A 104 16.35 9.20 -13.72
CA MET A 104 16.03 10.37 -14.55
C MET A 104 17.22 10.81 -15.41
N GLY A 105 18.40 10.20 -15.23
CA GLY A 105 19.64 10.64 -15.81
C GLY A 105 20.02 12.01 -15.25
N ARG A 106 21.27 12.39 -15.48
CA ARG A 106 21.75 13.75 -15.30
C ARG A 106 21.05 14.67 -16.32
N LYS A 107 19.73 14.86 -16.23
CA LYS A 107 19.03 15.92 -16.94
C LYS A 107 19.51 17.22 -16.33
N GLY A 108 20.53 17.78 -16.98
CA GLY A 108 20.93 19.15 -16.80
C GLY A 108 19.69 20.03 -16.81
N LYS A 109 19.68 20.99 -15.87
CA LYS A 109 18.73 22.09 -15.83
C LYS A 109 18.54 22.65 -17.24
N GLY A 110 17.43 22.34 -17.89
CA GLY A 110 16.88 23.17 -18.94
C GLY A 110 16.42 24.46 -18.28
N LYS A 111 17.22 25.52 -18.44
CA LYS A 111 16.97 26.90 -18.04
C LYS A 111 15.53 27.32 -18.38
N GLY A 112 14.75 27.65 -17.36
CA GLY A 112 13.59 28.54 -17.46
C GLY A 112 13.86 29.69 -16.51
N LYS A 113 14.39 30.79 -17.05
CA LYS A 113 14.62 32.04 -16.31
C LYS A 113 13.24 32.65 -16.04
N GLY A 114 12.80 32.63 -14.80
CA GLY A 114 11.55 33.24 -14.35
C GLY A 114 11.74 33.63 -12.89
N GLU A 115 12.05 34.91 -12.70
CA GLU A 115 12.26 35.56 -11.42
C GLU A 115 11.01 35.44 -10.55
N GLY A 116 11.22 35.05 -9.29
CA GLY A 116 10.17 34.79 -8.33
C GLY A 116 10.78 34.16 -7.08
N GLU A 117 11.51 34.98 -6.33
CA GLU A 117 12.01 34.65 -4.99
C GLU A 117 10.81 34.37 -4.07
N ARG A 118 10.37 33.11 -4.02
CA ARG A 118 9.44 32.62 -3.01
C ARG A 118 9.69 31.12 -2.80
N GLU A 119 10.48 30.84 -1.75
CA GLU A 119 10.70 29.53 -1.15
C GLU A 119 11.14 28.44 -2.16
N GLU A 120 12.45 28.26 -2.32
CA GLU A 120 13.07 27.07 -2.90
C GLU A 120 12.78 25.85 -1.99
N LYS A 121 11.50 25.47 -1.87
CA LYS A 121 11.13 24.13 -1.45
C LYS A 121 11.64 23.22 -2.55
N GLU A 122 12.84 22.68 -2.33
CA GLU A 122 13.37 21.55 -3.06
C GLU A 122 12.20 20.61 -3.36
N LYS A 123 11.80 20.52 -4.62
CA LYS A 123 10.63 19.75 -5.03
C LYS A 123 10.95 18.29 -4.75
N ARG A 124 10.64 17.84 -3.53
CA ARG A 124 10.87 16.47 -3.08
C ARG A 124 10.29 15.54 -4.13
N LEU A 125 11.13 14.64 -4.64
CA LEU A 125 10.70 13.71 -5.68
C LEU A 125 9.73 12.68 -5.10
N VAL A 126 9.82 12.50 -3.78
CA VAL A 126 9.03 11.57 -2.98
C VAL A 126 8.22 12.35 -1.94
N GLY A 127 6.89 12.17 -1.95
CA GLY A 127 6.01 12.78 -0.96
C GLY A 127 6.17 12.15 0.43
N VAL A 128 5.87 12.91 1.48
CA VAL A 128 6.01 12.47 2.90
C VAL A 128 5.22 11.19 3.21
N HIS A 129 4.05 11.01 2.59
CA HIS A 129 3.22 9.81 2.79
C HIS A 129 3.63 8.61 1.92
N TRP A 130 4.63 8.75 1.05
CA TRP A 130 5.03 7.67 0.15
C TRP A 130 5.55 6.46 0.92
N VAL A 131 6.40 6.68 1.94
CA VAL A 131 6.96 5.60 2.78
C VAL A 131 5.85 4.83 3.51
N ASN A 132 4.88 5.53 4.11
CA ASN A 132 3.73 4.87 4.74
C ASN A 132 2.92 4.01 3.75
N ARG A 133 2.75 4.49 2.50
CA ARG A 133 2.08 3.70 1.46
C ARG A 133 2.93 2.53 0.98
N PHE A 134 4.25 2.68 0.95
CA PHE A 134 5.21 1.64 0.60
C PHE A 134 5.19 0.52 1.65
N MET A 135 5.27 0.86 2.95
CA MET A 135 5.12 -0.10 4.05
C MET A 135 3.80 -0.87 3.99
N ARG A 136 2.69 -0.18 3.68
CA ARG A 136 1.38 -0.84 3.51
C ARG A 136 1.31 -1.80 2.31
N ARG A 137 2.17 -1.64 1.30
CA ARG A 137 2.27 -2.57 0.16
C ARG A 137 3.13 -3.79 0.47
N HIS A 138 4.02 -3.66 1.45
CA HIS A 138 5.00 -4.67 1.84
C HIS A 138 4.82 -5.05 3.32
N PRO A 139 3.70 -5.71 3.68
CA PRO A 139 3.46 -6.16 5.06
C PRO A 139 4.52 -7.15 5.55
N GLU A 140 5.27 -7.80 4.66
CA GLU A 140 6.44 -8.61 5.01
C GLU A 140 7.52 -7.84 5.79
N MET A 141 7.60 -6.52 5.60
CA MET A 141 8.56 -5.65 6.29
C MET A 141 8.11 -5.21 7.68
N ASP A 142 6.89 -5.53 8.13
CA ASP A 142 6.36 -5.11 9.43
C ASP A 142 7.22 -5.68 10.60
N ARG A 143 8.01 -6.72 10.32
CA ARG A 143 9.00 -7.31 11.25
C ARG A 143 10.36 -6.59 11.29
N CYS A 144 10.66 -5.68 10.36
CA CYS A 144 11.97 -5.04 10.24
C CYS A 144 12.11 -3.69 10.97
N GLY A 145 11.12 -3.30 11.79
CA GLY A 145 11.33 -2.27 12.82
C GLY A 145 11.50 -0.83 12.31
N LEU A 146 10.82 -0.45 11.23
CA LEU A 146 10.70 0.95 10.86
C LEU A 146 9.66 1.66 11.77
N GLY A 147 10.08 1.96 13.00
CA GLY A 147 9.40 2.92 13.87
C GLY A 147 8.40 2.36 14.88
N GLU A 148 8.85 1.51 15.82
CA GLU A 148 8.18 1.43 17.12
C GLU A 148 8.87 2.36 18.12
N VAL A 149 8.56 3.65 18.02
CA VAL A 149 8.77 4.57 19.14
C VAL A 149 7.74 4.17 20.19
N ARG A 150 8.16 3.36 21.16
CA ARG A 150 7.41 2.98 22.36
C ARG A 150 6.67 4.22 22.89
N GLY A 151 5.35 4.22 22.76
CA GLY A 151 4.47 5.12 23.48
C GLY A 151 4.76 4.96 24.97
N ARG A 152 5.46 5.92 25.53
CA ARG A 152 5.70 6.09 26.97
C ARG A 152 4.32 6.29 27.61
N LYS A 153 3.64 5.19 27.99
CA LYS A 153 2.47 5.25 28.87
C LYS A 153 2.95 5.85 30.18
N GLY A 154 2.80 7.16 30.31
CA GLY A 154 2.92 7.86 31.57
C GLY A 154 1.85 7.34 32.51
N GLY A 155 2.25 6.46 33.42
CA GLY A 155 1.48 6.19 34.61
C GLY A 155 1.41 7.48 35.43
N ARG A 156 0.20 7.96 35.69
CA ARG A 156 -0.12 8.67 36.92
C ARG A 156 -1.37 8.03 37.50
N GLY A 157 -1.14 7.27 38.57
CA GLY A 157 -2.19 6.84 39.47
C GLY A 157 -2.88 8.05 40.08
N GLY A 158 -4.17 7.87 40.34
CA GLY A 158 -5.02 8.82 41.07
C GLY A 158 -6.19 8.05 41.64
N THR A 159 -6.00 7.53 42.85
CA THR A 159 -6.99 6.86 43.69
C THR A 159 -8.10 7.79 44.18
N ARG A 160 -9.22 7.16 44.60
CA ARG A 160 -10.35 7.63 45.44
C ARG A 160 -11.52 8.22 44.63
N GLY A 161 -12.77 7.86 44.88
CA GLY A 161 -13.33 7.03 45.95
C GLY A 161 -14.83 6.81 45.75
N THR A 162 -15.31 5.77 46.42
CA THR A 162 -16.70 5.44 46.79
C THR A 162 -17.75 6.56 46.67
N ARG A 163 -18.91 6.24 46.10
CA ARG A 163 -20.19 6.41 46.81
C ARG A 163 -21.33 5.56 46.23
N LYS A 164 -21.68 4.56 47.04
CA LYS A 164 -22.95 3.85 47.16
C LYS A 164 -24.13 4.84 47.05
N LYS A 165 -25.13 4.55 46.23
CA LYS A 165 -26.49 5.07 46.39
C LYS A 165 -27.46 3.89 46.39
N MET A 166 -28.26 3.89 47.44
CA MET A 166 -29.48 3.10 47.63
C MET A 166 -30.48 3.37 46.51
#